data_AF-T1CVH2-F1
#
_entry.id   AF-T1CVH2-F1
#
_cell.length_a   1.000
_cell.length_b   1.000
_cell.length_c   1.000
_cell.angle_alpha   90.00
_cell.angle_beta   90.00
_cell.angle_gamma   90.00
#
_symmetry.space_group_name_H-M   'P 1'
#
loop_
_entity.id
_entity.type
_entity.pdbx_description
1 polymer ?
#
loop_
_entity_poly.entity_id
_entity_poly.type
_entity_poly.pdbx_seq_one_letter_code
_entity_poly.pdbx_strand_id
1 'polypeptide(L)'
;MRDRKHLLRLYRDLGRDPTDAELMMWAQIHSEHCRHHIFRSPLEEDGHLLNTTLLGLIQATYDEHPGSVLLAYRDNAAVLEGMPVKRLVPCLESRASGGGSERIYRLILEREHSVIKVETHNHPTAIAPFPGAATGSGGE
;
A
#
# COMPACT_ATOMS: atom_id res chain seq x y z
N MET A 1 6.62 -9.58 24.22
CA MET A 1 7.79 -9.79 25.11
C MET A 1 9.16 -9.72 24.39
N ARG A 2 9.26 -10.03 23.09
CA ARG A 2 10.52 -9.94 22.31
C ARG A 2 10.94 -8.49 22.00
N ASP A 3 9.99 -7.62 21.70
CA ASP A 3 10.28 -6.25 21.21
C ASP A 3 10.90 -5.36 22.28
N ARG A 4 10.41 -5.42 23.53
CA ARG A 4 11.00 -4.68 24.66
C ARG A 4 12.47 -5.05 24.90
N LYS A 5 12.80 -6.35 24.85
CA LYS A 5 14.18 -6.81 25.05
C LYS A 5 15.08 -6.40 23.89
N HIS A 6 14.55 -6.36 22.67
CA HIS A 6 15.27 -5.87 21.50
C HIS A 6 15.58 -4.38 21.62
N LEU A 7 14.56 -3.54 21.89
CA LEU A 7 14.74 -2.10 22.13
C LEU A 7 15.74 -1.81 23.23
N LEU A 8 15.63 -2.50 24.37
CA LEU A 8 16.56 -2.30 25.48
C LEU A 8 18.02 -2.61 25.10
N ARG A 9 18.25 -3.64 24.27
CA ARG A 9 19.60 -3.93 23.76
C ARG A 9 20.08 -2.86 22.79
N LEU A 10 19.25 -2.49 21.82
CA LEU A 10 19.57 -1.45 20.84
C LEU A 10 20.02 -0.14 21.51
N TYR A 11 19.25 0.35 22.48
CA TYR A 11 19.59 1.61 23.15
C TYR A 11 20.75 1.50 24.13
N ARG A 12 21.00 0.32 24.71
CA ARG A 12 22.24 0.05 25.44
C ARG A 12 23.46 0.12 24.52
N ASP A 13 23.37 -0.47 23.34
CA ASP A 13 24.47 -0.49 22.36
C ASP A 13 24.73 0.91 21.78
N LEU A 14 23.68 1.74 21.66
CA LEU A 14 23.78 3.15 21.25
C LEU A 14 24.31 4.07 22.35
N GLY A 15 24.42 3.59 23.60
CA GLY A 15 24.92 4.38 24.73
C GLY A 15 24.04 5.57 25.11
N ARG A 16 22.75 5.55 24.77
CA ARG A 16 21.79 6.61 25.11
C ARG A 16 20.39 6.05 25.33
N ASP A 17 19.58 6.79 26.08
CA ASP A 17 18.16 6.47 26.22
C ASP A 17 17.38 6.81 24.92
N PRO A 18 16.29 6.09 24.65
CA PRO A 18 15.38 6.43 23.57
C PRO A 18 14.59 7.70 23.89
N THR A 19 14.26 8.48 22.85
CA THR A 19 13.27 9.55 22.98
C THR A 19 11.85 9.00 22.93
N ASP A 20 10.88 9.78 23.39
CA ASP A 20 9.45 9.48 23.27
C ASP A 20 9.02 9.28 21.80
N ALA A 21 9.51 10.13 20.89
CA ALA A 21 9.26 10.04 19.47
C ALA A 21 9.77 8.71 18.88
N GLU A 22 10.95 8.26 19.29
CA GLU A 22 11.53 6.99 18.83
C GLU A 22 10.73 5.78 19.33
N LEU A 23 10.27 5.81 20.58
CA LEU A 23 9.43 4.76 21.14
C LEU A 23 8.06 4.72 20.46
N MET A 24 7.45 5.88 20.21
CA MET A 24 6.16 5.96 19.53
C MET A 24 6.25 5.52 18.08
N MET A 25 7.28 5.96 17.35
CA MET A 25 7.55 5.47 16.00
C MET A 25 7.69 3.94 15.99
N TRP A 26 8.48 3.38 16.91
CA TRP A 26 8.65 1.94 17.02
C TRP A 26 7.32 1.22 17.28
N ALA A 27 6.51 1.74 18.20
CA ALA A 27 5.22 1.17 18.55
C ALA A 27 4.25 1.15 17.35
N GLN A 28 4.23 2.22 16.55
CA GLN A 28 3.36 2.29 15.36
C GLN A 28 3.81 1.29 14.29
N ILE A 29 5.09 1.27 13.91
CA ILE A 29 5.58 0.40 12.82
C ILE A 29 5.54 -1.09 13.18
N HIS A 30 5.55 -1.44 14.47
CA HIS A 30 5.45 -2.83 14.95
C HIS A 30 4.04 -3.24 15.37
N SER A 31 3.05 -2.35 15.22
CA SER A 31 1.64 -2.66 15.46
C SER A 31 1.16 -3.76 14.52
N GLU A 32 0.10 -4.47 14.91
CA GLU A 32 -0.52 -5.49 14.05
C GLU A 32 -0.98 -4.91 12.71
N HIS A 33 -1.60 -3.73 12.76
CA HIS A 33 -2.10 -3.04 11.57
C HIS A 33 -0.99 -2.71 10.56
N CYS A 34 0.21 -2.36 11.01
CA CYS A 34 1.32 -2.05 10.10
C CYS A 34 2.08 -3.31 9.66
N ARG A 35 2.35 -4.22 10.60
CA ARG A 35 3.27 -5.35 10.35
C ARG A 35 2.57 -6.60 9.82
N HIS A 36 1.26 -6.71 10.04
CA HIS A 36 0.43 -7.84 9.64
C HIS A 36 0.98 -9.17 10.18
N HIS A 37 1.28 -9.24 11.48
CA HIS A 37 1.91 -10.43 12.07
C HIS A 37 0.99 -11.65 11.93
N ILE A 38 -0.32 -11.49 12.08
CA ILE A 38 -1.29 -12.57 11.91
C ILE A 38 -1.20 -13.16 10.50
N PHE A 39 -1.18 -12.31 9.47
CA PHE A 39 -1.12 -12.76 8.08
C PHE A 39 0.22 -13.39 7.69
N ARG A 40 1.30 -13.05 8.41
CA ARG A 40 2.67 -13.52 8.16
C ARG A 40 3.12 -14.64 9.09
N SER A 41 2.30 -15.03 10.07
CA SER A 41 2.64 -16.11 10.99
C SER A 41 2.42 -17.47 10.35
N PRO A 42 3.24 -18.49 10.68
CA PRO A 42 2.99 -19.86 10.27
C PRO A 42 1.61 -20.33 10.72
N LEU A 43 0.92 -21.06 9.86
CA LEU A 43 -0.34 -21.70 10.20
C LEU A 43 -0.11 -23.03 10.92
N GLU A 44 -1.04 -23.41 11.80
CA GLU A 44 -1.08 -24.69 12.48
C GLU A 44 -2.47 -25.28 12.34
N GLU A 45 -2.54 -26.56 11.97
CA GLU A 45 -3.79 -27.33 11.87
C GLU A 45 -3.60 -28.64 12.63
N ASP A 46 -4.49 -28.92 13.59
CA ASP A 46 -4.46 -30.11 14.45
C ASP A 46 -3.09 -30.42 15.09
N GLY A 47 -2.35 -29.38 15.50
CA GLY A 47 -1.02 -29.52 16.12
C GLY A 47 0.14 -29.65 15.12
N HIS A 48 -0.12 -29.54 13.82
CA HIS A 48 0.88 -29.61 12.76
C HIS A 48 1.11 -28.25 12.11
N LEU A 49 2.35 -27.76 12.15
CA LEU A 49 2.73 -26.54 11.45
C LEU A 49 2.72 -26.74 9.93
N LEU A 50 2.01 -25.86 9.24
CA LEU A 50 1.96 -25.80 7.78
C LEU A 50 3.15 -24.98 7.26
N ASN A 51 3.65 -25.34 6.08
CA ASN A 51 4.70 -24.59 5.39
C ASN A 51 4.16 -23.38 4.61
N THR A 52 3.20 -22.66 5.19
CA THR A 52 2.59 -21.47 4.58
C THR A 52 2.04 -20.51 5.64
N THR A 53 1.59 -19.35 5.19
CA THR A 53 0.97 -18.29 5.99
C THR A 53 -0.32 -17.85 5.31
N LEU A 54 -1.20 -17.08 5.96
CA LEU A 54 -2.39 -16.55 5.27
C LEU A 54 -2.02 -15.69 4.06
N LEU A 55 -0.98 -14.85 4.18
CA LEU A 55 -0.47 -14.09 3.05
C LEU A 55 0.09 -15.01 1.96
N GLY A 56 0.78 -16.08 2.36
CA GLY A 56 1.30 -17.09 1.43
C GLY A 56 0.20 -17.78 0.63
N LEU A 57 -0.93 -18.11 1.27
CA LEU A 57 -2.11 -18.66 0.58
C LEU A 57 -2.70 -17.67 -0.43
N ILE A 58 -2.74 -16.37 -0.09
CA ILE A 58 -3.19 -15.34 -1.03
C ILE A 58 -2.21 -15.19 -2.20
N GLN A 59 -0.90 -15.19 -1.93
CA GLN A 59 0.14 -15.10 -2.95
C GLN A 59 0.13 -16.30 -3.91
N ALA A 60 -0.16 -17.50 -3.42
CA ALA A 60 -0.28 -18.70 -4.24
C ALA A 60 -1.31 -18.55 -5.38
N THR A 61 -2.40 -17.80 -5.15
CA THR A 61 -3.39 -17.53 -6.21
C THR A 61 -2.80 -16.76 -7.39
N TYR A 62 -1.88 -15.83 -7.13
CA TYR A 62 -1.16 -15.10 -8.15
C TYR A 62 -0.06 -15.95 -8.80
N ASP A 63 0.64 -16.78 -8.01
CA ASP A 63 1.68 -17.66 -8.53
C ASP A 63 1.10 -18.71 -9.51
N GLU A 64 -0.09 -19.24 -9.22
CA GLU A 64 -0.80 -20.17 -10.09
C GLU A 64 -1.48 -19.48 -11.28
N HIS A 65 -2.00 -18.27 -11.07
CA HIS A 65 -2.79 -17.54 -12.07
C HIS A 65 -2.37 -16.07 -12.18
N PRO A 66 -1.16 -15.77 -12.70
CA PRO A 66 -0.69 -14.40 -12.82
C PRO A 66 -1.52 -13.56 -13.81
N GLY A 67 -2.19 -14.22 -14.77
CA GLY A 67 -3.13 -13.59 -15.68
C GLY A 67 -2.54 -12.34 -16.37
N SER A 68 -3.27 -11.22 -16.27
CA SER A 68 -2.87 -9.90 -16.76
C SER A 68 -2.36 -8.98 -15.65
N VAL A 69 -1.92 -9.52 -14.51
CA VAL A 69 -1.41 -8.71 -13.39
C VAL A 69 0.01 -8.26 -13.72
N LEU A 70 0.23 -6.94 -13.74
CA LEU A 70 1.56 -6.33 -13.96
C LEU A 70 2.32 -6.14 -12.64
N LEU A 71 1.60 -5.89 -11.55
CA LEU A 71 2.17 -5.67 -10.23
C LEU A 71 1.25 -6.17 -9.13
N ALA A 72 1.78 -7.01 -8.24
CA ALA A 72 1.11 -7.45 -7.02
C ALA A 72 2.11 -7.53 -5.85
N TYR A 73 1.65 -7.20 -4.64
CA TYR A 73 2.39 -7.32 -3.37
C TYR A 73 3.72 -6.55 -3.28
N ARG A 74 3.96 -5.58 -4.16
CA ARG A 74 5.19 -4.76 -4.22
C ARG A 74 4.94 -3.25 -4.15
N ASP A 75 3.69 -2.86 -4.02
CA ASP A 75 3.26 -1.48 -3.84
C ASP A 75 1.95 -1.49 -3.01
N ASN A 76 1.43 -0.31 -2.72
CA ASN A 76 0.17 -0.10 -2.01
C ASN A 76 -1.05 -0.39 -2.87
N ALA A 77 -0.91 -0.74 -4.15
CA ALA A 77 -2.01 -1.15 -5.02
C ALA A 77 -1.54 -2.24 -5.98
N ALA A 78 -2.49 -2.98 -6.55
CA ALA A 78 -2.19 -3.89 -7.66
C ALA A 78 -2.42 -3.18 -9.00
N VAL A 79 -1.64 -3.54 -10.01
CA VAL A 79 -1.76 -2.99 -11.37
C VAL A 79 -2.08 -4.11 -12.34
N LEU A 80 -3.13 -3.94 -13.14
CA LEU A 80 -3.57 -4.86 -14.17
C LEU A 80 -3.24 -4.29 -15.55
N GLU A 81 -2.84 -5.15 -16.47
CA GLU A 81 -2.69 -4.80 -17.87
C GLU A 81 -4.04 -4.33 -18.41
N GLY A 82 -4.05 -3.17 -19.05
CA GLY A 82 -5.23 -2.66 -19.72
C GLY A 82 -4.99 -2.55 -21.22
N MET A 83 -5.78 -1.73 -21.88
CA MET A 83 -5.88 -1.72 -23.34
C MET A 83 -5.54 -0.34 -23.94
N PRO A 84 -5.19 -0.28 -25.24
CA PRO A 84 -5.05 0.98 -25.94
C PRO A 84 -6.37 1.77 -25.91
N VAL A 85 -6.31 3.01 -25.44
CA VAL A 85 -7.42 3.95 -25.37
C VAL A 85 -6.98 5.34 -25.80
N LYS A 86 -7.94 6.17 -26.17
CA LYS A 86 -7.68 7.58 -26.49
C LYS A 86 -7.83 8.41 -25.21
N ARG A 87 -6.72 8.66 -24.51
CA ARG A 87 -6.74 9.48 -23.29
C ARG A 87 -6.74 10.97 -23.63
N LEU A 88 -7.60 11.72 -22.96
CA LEU A 88 -7.66 13.18 -23.07
C LEU A 88 -6.60 13.80 -22.15
N VAL A 89 -5.61 14.49 -22.71
CA VAL A 89 -4.54 15.13 -21.94
C VAL A 89 -4.45 16.62 -22.24
N PRO A 90 -4.15 17.47 -21.23
CA PRO A 90 -3.83 18.86 -21.45
C PRO A 90 -2.42 18.98 -22.06
N CYS A 91 -2.32 19.69 -23.18
CA CYS A 91 -1.08 19.97 -23.89
C CYS A 91 -0.84 21.47 -23.97
N LEU A 92 0.44 21.85 -24.03
CA LEU A 92 0.87 23.19 -24.42
C LEU A 92 1.31 23.15 -25.88
N GLU A 93 0.65 23.93 -26.73
CA GLU A 93 1.06 24.10 -28.12
C GLU A 93 1.63 25.49 -28.36
N SER A 94 2.76 25.56 -29.06
CA SER A 94 3.32 26.83 -29.51
C SER A 94 2.41 27.41 -30.58
N ARG A 95 1.95 28.65 -30.38
CA ARG A 95 1.22 29.36 -31.42
C ARG A 95 2.17 29.59 -32.60
N ALA A 96 1.73 29.20 -33.80
CA ALA A 96 2.54 29.27 -35.02
C ALA A 96 3.05 30.69 -35.35
N SER A 97 2.45 31.72 -34.78
CA SER A 97 2.73 33.15 -35.03
C SER A 97 3.57 33.83 -33.94
N GLY A 98 4.37 33.10 -33.15
CA GLY A 98 5.36 33.68 -32.22
C GLY A 98 4.78 34.31 -30.94
N GLY A 99 3.49 34.06 -30.66
CA GLY A 99 2.72 34.71 -29.59
C GLY A 99 2.45 33.85 -28.34
N GLY A 100 3.40 33.00 -27.94
CA GLY A 100 3.30 32.18 -26.71
C GLY A 100 2.62 30.81 -26.90
N SER A 101 2.40 30.10 -25.78
CA SER A 101 1.81 28.75 -25.76
C SER A 101 0.33 28.79 -25.39
N GLU A 102 -0.49 27.99 -26.08
CA GLU A 102 -1.91 27.79 -25.79
C GLU A 102 -2.15 26.45 -25.09
N ARG A 103 -3.05 26.45 -24.09
CA ARG A 103 -3.48 25.22 -23.41
C ARG A 103 -4.63 24.60 -24.20
N ILE A 104 -4.41 23.43 -24.76
CA ILE A 104 -5.44 22.67 -25.48
C ILE A 104 -5.57 21.27 -24.92
N TYR A 105 -6.72 20.63 -25.12
CA TYR A 105 -6.87 19.20 -24.85
C TYR A 105 -6.68 18.39 -26.13
N ARG A 106 -5.93 17.29 -26.05
CA ARG A 106 -5.72 16.36 -27.16
C ARG A 106 -6.03 14.93 -26.74
N LEU A 107 -6.56 14.14 -27.66
CA LEU A 107 -6.65 12.70 -27.52
C LEU A 107 -5.33 12.07 -27.98
N ILE A 108 -4.65 11.38 -27.07
CA ILE A 108 -3.46 10.57 -27.36
C ILE A 108 -3.82 9.09 -27.26
N LEU A 109 -3.37 8.29 -28.22
CA LEU A 109 -3.53 6.83 -28.16
C LEU A 109 -2.40 6.25 -27.29
N GLU A 110 -2.76 5.74 -26.13
CA GLU A 110 -1.83 5.09 -25.20
C GLU A 110 -2.52 3.89 -24.53
N ARG A 111 -1.73 3.01 -23.92
CA ARG A 111 -2.28 1.91 -23.13
C ARG A 111 -2.59 2.42 -21.73
N GLU A 112 -3.84 2.30 -21.30
CA GLU A 112 -4.27 2.69 -19.96
C GLU A 112 -4.45 1.43 -19.11
N HIS A 113 -3.64 1.31 -18.06
CA HIS A 113 -3.66 0.21 -17.09
C HIS A 113 -4.67 0.49 -15.98
N SER A 114 -5.18 -0.56 -15.34
CA SER A 114 -6.08 -0.40 -14.18
C SER A 114 -5.30 -0.58 -12.89
N VAL A 115 -5.50 0.33 -11.94
CA VAL A 115 -4.99 0.22 -10.57
C VAL A 115 -6.16 -0.17 -9.67
N ILE A 116 -5.96 -1.14 -8.79
CA ILE A 116 -6.97 -1.58 -7.83
C ILE A 116 -6.41 -1.61 -6.42
N LYS A 117 -7.18 -1.05 -5.48
CA LYS A 117 -6.93 -1.09 -4.05
C LYS A 117 -8.26 -1.03 -3.31
N VAL A 118 -8.28 -1.63 -2.13
CA VAL A 118 -9.39 -1.56 -1.18
C VAL A 118 -8.78 -1.45 0.21
N GLU A 119 -9.24 -0.48 0.98
CA GLU A 119 -8.91 -0.33 2.39
C GLU A 119 -10.18 -0.32 3.25
N THR A 120 -9.99 -0.45 4.56
CA THR A 120 -11.08 -0.30 5.52
C THR A 120 -10.65 0.66 6.62
N HIS A 121 -11.62 1.42 7.16
CA HIS A 121 -11.36 2.39 8.22
C HIS A 121 -12.32 2.18 9.41
N ASN A 122 -12.37 0.92 9.87
CA ASN A 122 -13.44 0.41 10.74
C ASN A 122 -13.45 1.08 12.12
N HIS A 123 -12.32 1.08 12.82
CA HIS A 123 -12.24 1.58 14.20
C HIS A 123 -12.58 3.09 14.29
N PRO A 124 -12.00 3.98 13.46
CA PRO A 124 -12.35 5.40 13.50
C PRO A 124 -13.81 5.67 13.10
N THR A 125 -14.35 4.91 12.14
CA THR A 125 -15.75 5.03 11.72
C THR A 125 -16.72 4.63 12.83
N ALA A 126 -16.37 3.64 13.65
CA ALA A 126 -17.17 3.26 14.82
C ALA A 126 -17.24 4.38 15.89
N ILE A 127 -16.20 5.22 15.99
CA ILE A 127 -16.13 6.33 16.95
C ILE A 127 -16.81 7.59 16.38
N ALA A 128 -16.48 7.95 15.15
CA ALA A 128 -16.98 9.15 14.48
C ALA A 128 -17.24 8.82 13.00
N PRO A 129 -18.49 8.45 12.64
CA PRO A 129 -18.79 7.87 11.33
C PRO A 129 -18.43 8.76 10.16
N PHE A 130 -18.80 10.04 10.21
CA PHE A 130 -18.57 10.97 9.10
C PHE A 130 -17.07 11.18 8.80
N PRO A 131 -16.24 11.66 9.75
CA PRO A 131 -14.81 11.81 9.48
C PRO A 131 -14.12 10.47 9.26
N GLY A 132 -14.53 9.39 9.94
CA GLY A 132 -13.97 8.06 9.76
C GLY A 132 -14.15 7.52 8.34
N ALA A 133 -15.35 7.67 7.77
CA ALA A 133 -15.62 7.30 6.38
C ALA A 133 -14.88 8.23 5.41
N ALA A 134 -14.89 9.54 5.65
CA ALA A 134 -14.23 10.51 4.77
C ALA A 134 -12.72 10.28 4.66
N THR A 135 -12.02 10.05 5.77
CA THR A 135 -10.58 9.73 5.73
C THR A 135 -10.30 8.32 5.22
N GLY A 136 -11.26 7.40 5.35
CA GLY A 136 -11.16 6.09 4.71
C GLY A 136 -11.14 6.20 3.19
N SER A 137 -12.01 7.01 2.61
CA SER A 137 -12.00 7.28 1.16
C SER A 137 -10.86 8.19 0.71
N GLY A 138 -10.38 9.10 1.55
CA GLY A 138 -9.28 10.00 1.20
C GLY A 138 -7.89 9.39 1.37
N GLY A 139 -7.77 8.28 2.11
CA GLY A 139 -6.52 7.57 2.32
C GLY A 139 -6.24 6.45 1.32
N GLU A 140 -7.30 5.90 0.72
CA GLU A 140 -7.23 5.01 -0.45
C GLU A 140 -6.82 5.82 -1.70
#